data_AF-A0A7Y9S4D6-F1
#
_entry.id   AF-A0A7Y9S4D6-F1
#
_cell.length_a   1.000
_cell.length_b   1.000
_cell.length_c   1.000
_cell.angle_alpha   90.00
_cell.angle_beta   90.00
_cell.angle_gamma   90.00
#
_symmetry.space_group_name_H-M   'P 1'
#
loop_
_entity.id
_entity.type
_entity.pdbx_description
1 polymer ?
#
loop_
_entity_poly.entity_id
_entity_poly.type
_entity_poly.pdbx_seq_one_letter_code
_entity_poly.pdbx_strand_id
1 'polypeptide(L)'
;MTNEDAKKPTAGVVEWPEDFYEMLDLIRQRPAMYTGQTSLRALDTWLKGFSFARQVAALPALPHEEHFAGFDRFIQGHYNWRDSGGWVAKIEYYERDGKHALDEFFRLLDLYRLTSSD
;
A
#
# COMPACT_ATOMS: atom_id res chain seq x y z
N MET A 1 -32.65 11.03 -20.13
CA MET A 1 -32.63 11.32 -18.68
C MET A 1 -32.28 10.04 -17.96
N THR A 2 -30.99 9.81 -17.71
CA THR A 2 -30.53 8.80 -16.77
C THR A 2 -30.16 9.58 -15.51
N ASN A 3 -30.89 9.36 -14.42
CA ASN A 3 -30.61 9.97 -13.13
C ASN A 3 -29.22 9.51 -12.68
N GLU A 4 -28.22 10.38 -12.81
CA GLU A 4 -27.02 10.37 -11.99
C GLU A 4 -27.38 10.94 -10.61
N ASP A 5 -28.24 10.24 -9.90
CA ASP A 5 -28.29 10.36 -8.44
C ASP A 5 -27.13 9.53 -7.89
N ALA A 6 -25.90 10.04 -8.09
CA ALA A 6 -24.73 9.57 -7.37
C ALA A 6 -24.99 9.83 -5.88
N LYS A 7 -25.50 8.79 -5.21
CA LYS A 7 -25.83 8.79 -3.79
C LYS A 7 -24.56 9.16 -3.01
N LYS A 8 -24.54 10.38 -2.45
CA LYS A 8 -23.46 10.82 -1.57
C LYS A 8 -23.26 9.77 -0.46
N PRO A 9 -22.03 9.32 -0.16
CA PRO A 9 -21.81 8.32 0.87
C PRO A 9 -22.25 8.86 2.23
N THR A 10 -23.18 8.15 2.86
CA THR A 10 -23.61 8.36 4.25
C THR A 10 -22.44 8.07 5.18
N ALA A 11 -22.15 8.99 6.10
CA ALA A 11 -21.12 8.85 7.12
C ALA A 11 -21.26 7.48 7.83
N GLY A 12 -20.25 6.62 7.67
CA GLY A 12 -20.19 5.28 8.27
C GLY A 12 -20.13 4.11 7.30
N VAL A 13 -20.37 4.31 6.00
CA VAL A 13 -20.11 3.29 4.97
C VAL A 13 -18.74 3.55 4.38
N VAL A 14 -17.73 2.78 4.81
CA VAL A 14 -16.48 2.68 4.05
C VAL A 14 -16.78 1.74 2.89
N GLU A 15 -17.02 2.30 1.71
CA GLU A 15 -16.99 1.49 0.48
C GLU A 15 -15.58 0.90 0.37
N TRP A 16 -15.51 -0.40 0.06
CA TRP A 16 -14.21 -1.04 -0.07
C TRP A 16 -13.48 -0.41 -1.27
N PRO A 17 -12.21 -0.01 -1.11
CA PRO A 17 -11.45 0.59 -2.19
C PRO A 17 -11.35 -0.41 -3.35
N GLU A 18 -11.73 0.06 -4.55
CA GLU A 18 -11.64 -0.71 -5.77
C GLU A 18 -10.26 -0.57 -6.44
N ASP A 19 -9.39 0.27 -5.89
CA ASP A 19 -8.01 0.52 -6.33
C ASP A 19 -6.99 0.17 -5.24
N PHE A 20 -5.83 -0.38 -5.65
CA PHE A 20 -4.79 -0.80 -4.72
C PHE A 20 -4.21 0.36 -3.89
N TYR A 21 -4.09 1.53 -4.49
CA TYR A 21 -3.57 2.68 -3.78
C TYR A 21 -4.61 3.36 -2.88
N GLU A 22 -5.88 3.40 -3.29
CA GLU A 22 -6.95 3.85 -2.38
C GLU A 22 -7.01 2.96 -1.13
N MET A 23 -6.77 1.66 -1.28
CA MET A 23 -6.62 0.73 -0.17
C MET A 23 -5.44 1.10 0.74
N LEU A 24 -4.28 1.39 0.18
CA LEU A 24 -3.13 1.84 0.97
C LEU A 24 -3.40 3.19 1.66
N ASP A 25 -4.10 4.11 1.01
CA ASP A 25 -4.48 5.42 1.56
C ASP A 25 -5.51 5.28 2.71
N LEU A 26 -6.42 4.31 2.61
CA LEU A 26 -7.33 3.94 3.70
C LEU A 26 -6.57 3.36 4.90
N ILE A 27 -5.63 2.43 4.66
CA ILE A 27 -4.81 1.83 5.72
C ILE A 27 -3.94 2.90 6.40
N ARG A 28 -3.35 3.82 5.63
CA ARG A 28 -2.51 4.92 6.14
C ARG A 28 -3.22 5.76 7.19
N GLN A 29 -4.53 5.97 7.08
CA GLN A 29 -5.30 6.77 8.04
C GLN A 29 -5.39 6.11 9.42
N ARG A 30 -5.48 4.77 9.48
CA ARG A 30 -5.65 4.02 10.73
C ARG A 30 -4.91 2.67 10.68
N PRO A 31 -3.58 2.64 10.54
CA PRO A 31 -2.85 1.41 10.21
C PRO A 31 -3.11 0.27 11.21
N ALA A 32 -3.02 0.55 12.52
CA ALA A 32 -3.28 -0.45 13.55
C ALA A 32 -4.70 -1.06 13.52
N MET A 33 -5.70 -0.36 12.96
CA MET A 33 -7.06 -0.91 12.80
C MET A 33 -7.10 -2.05 11.78
N TYR A 34 -6.27 -1.99 10.73
CA TYR A 34 -6.26 -2.97 9.65
C TYR A 34 -5.19 -4.05 9.85
N THR A 35 -4.01 -3.65 10.33
CA THR A 35 -2.84 -4.52 10.45
C THR A 35 -2.60 -5.04 11.87
N GLY A 36 -3.37 -4.56 12.85
CA GLY A 36 -3.23 -4.88 14.28
C GLY A 36 -2.11 -4.11 15.00
N GLN A 37 -1.16 -3.52 14.27
CA GLN A 37 -0.04 -2.76 14.80
C GLN A 37 0.42 -1.66 13.84
N THR A 38 0.90 -0.53 14.38
CA THR A 38 1.49 0.54 13.56
C THR A 38 2.96 0.19 13.25
N SER A 39 3.19 -0.78 12.36
CA SER A 39 4.55 -1.16 11.93
C SER A 39 4.61 -1.58 10.47
N LEU A 40 5.77 -1.40 9.85
CA LEU A 40 6.01 -1.76 8.45
C LEU A 40 5.80 -3.26 8.18
N ARG A 41 6.28 -4.12 9.09
CA ARG A 41 6.10 -5.58 8.97
C ARG A 41 4.64 -6.01 9.06
N ALA A 42 3.86 -5.33 9.89
CA ALA A 42 2.43 -5.62 10.00
C ALA A 42 1.72 -5.28 8.69
N LEU A 43 2.07 -4.15 8.05
CA LEU A 43 1.57 -3.81 6.71
C LEU A 43 1.99 -4.84 5.65
N ASP A 44 3.28 -5.18 5.58
CA ASP A 44 3.78 -6.17 4.61
C ASP A 44 3.10 -7.54 4.75
N THR A 45 2.94 -8.03 5.98
CA THR A 45 2.22 -9.27 6.27
C THR A 45 0.77 -9.19 5.82
N TRP A 46 0.12 -8.05 6.09
CA TRP A 46 -1.26 -7.81 5.69
C TRP A 46 -1.41 -7.80 4.17
N LEU A 47 -0.52 -7.12 3.42
CA LEU A 47 -0.57 -7.04 1.95
C LEU A 47 -0.39 -8.42 1.30
N LYS A 48 0.53 -9.24 1.82
CA LYS A 48 0.72 -10.62 1.36
C LYS A 48 -0.53 -11.48 1.60
N GLY A 49 -1.13 -11.37 2.78
CA GLY A 49 -2.36 -12.07 3.12
C GLY A 49 -3.55 -11.63 2.25
N PHE A 50 -3.67 -10.33 2.00
CA PHE A 50 -4.69 -9.76 1.13
C PHE A 50 -4.57 -10.28 -0.30
N SER A 51 -3.38 -10.21 -0.91
CA SER A 51 -3.14 -10.70 -2.27
C SER A 51 -3.39 -12.21 -2.36
N PHE A 52 -2.92 -12.99 -1.37
CA PHE A 52 -3.20 -14.43 -1.30
C PHE A 52 -4.70 -14.75 -1.21
N ALA A 53 -5.45 -14.05 -0.35
CA ALA A 53 -6.89 -14.27 -0.20
C ALA A 53 -7.66 -13.97 -1.49
N ARG A 54 -7.29 -12.92 -2.24
CA ARG A 54 -7.88 -12.61 -3.55
C ARG A 54 -7.60 -13.70 -4.58
N GLN A 55 -6.37 -14.19 -4.64
CA GLN A 55 -5.99 -15.28 -5.53
C GLN A 55 -6.79 -16.56 -5.25
N VAL A 56 -6.90 -16.96 -3.97
CA VAL A 56 -7.69 -18.13 -3.56
C VAL A 56 -9.18 -17.96 -3.89
N ALA A 57 -9.69 -16.72 -3.81
CA ALA A 57 -11.07 -16.38 -4.18
C ALA A 57 -11.29 -16.18 -5.68
N ALA A 58 -10.27 -16.38 -6.54
CA ALA A 58 -10.31 -16.10 -7.98
C ALA A 58 -10.75 -14.66 -8.31
N LEU A 59 -10.46 -13.71 -7.42
CA LEU A 59 -10.67 -12.30 -7.65
C LEU A 59 -9.50 -11.72 -8.45
N PRO A 60 -9.75 -10.77 -9.38
CA PRO A 60 -8.67 -10.11 -10.10
C PRO A 60 -7.78 -9.31 -9.15
N ALA A 61 -6.55 -9.03 -9.56
CA ALA A 61 -5.71 -8.02 -8.92
C ALA A 61 -6.45 -6.67 -8.90
N LEU A 62 -6.18 -5.85 -7.89
CA LEU A 62 -6.69 -4.49 -7.92
C LEU A 62 -5.97 -3.67 -9.01
N PRO A 63 -6.64 -2.69 -9.63
CA PRO A 63 -5.97 -1.63 -10.37
C PRO A 63 -4.75 -1.09 -9.58
N HIS A 64 -3.67 -0.80 -10.30
CA HIS A 64 -2.36 -0.38 -9.79
C HIS A 64 -1.59 -1.37 -8.90
N GLU A 65 -2.10 -2.57 -8.62
CA GLU A 65 -1.33 -3.62 -7.91
C GLU A 65 -0.09 -4.04 -8.73
N GLU A 66 -0.24 -4.16 -10.06
CA GLU A 66 0.89 -4.44 -10.97
C GLU A 66 1.91 -3.29 -11.02
N HIS A 67 1.43 -2.04 -11.02
CA HIS A 67 2.30 -0.88 -10.93
C HIS A 67 3.11 -0.90 -9.62
N PHE A 68 2.46 -1.18 -8.49
CA PHE A 68 3.14 -1.32 -7.19
C PHE A 68 4.20 -2.42 -7.16
N ALA A 69 4.14 -3.45 -8.02
CA ALA A 69 5.21 -4.44 -8.12
C ALA A 69 6.58 -3.82 -8.51
N GLY A 70 6.59 -2.63 -9.13
CA GLY A 70 7.80 -1.85 -9.42
C GLY A 70 8.40 -1.12 -8.20
N PHE A 71 7.69 -1.04 -7.08
CA PHE A 71 8.09 -0.25 -5.91
C PHE A 71 9.41 -0.71 -5.27
N ASP A 72 9.70 -2.02 -5.24
CA ASP A 72 10.97 -2.51 -4.71
C ASP A 72 12.17 -2.00 -5.54
N ARG A 73 12.02 -1.96 -6.86
CA ARG A 73 13.06 -1.43 -7.76
C ARG A 73 13.25 0.07 -7.54
N PHE A 74 12.17 0.81 -7.35
CA PHE A 74 12.24 2.22 -7.01
C PHE A 74 13.02 2.45 -5.70
N ILE A 75 12.73 1.68 -4.65
CA ILE A 75 13.43 1.78 -3.37
C ILE A 75 14.90 1.36 -3.48
N GLN A 76 15.22 0.34 -4.28
CA GLN A 76 16.62 -0.01 -4.59
C GLN A 76 17.37 1.19 -5.17
N GLY A 77 16.77 1.91 -6.12
CA GLY A 77 17.34 3.14 -6.66
C GLY A 77 17.47 4.25 -5.62
N HIS A 78 16.42 4.47 -4.82
CA HIS A 78 16.38 5.52 -3.80
C HIS A 78 17.50 5.40 -2.75
N TYR A 79 17.74 4.18 -2.25
CA TYR A 79 18.78 3.93 -1.25
C TYR A 79 20.12 3.51 -1.84
N ASN A 80 20.26 3.48 -3.19
CA ASN A 80 21.43 2.93 -3.88
C ASN A 80 21.80 1.51 -3.37
N TRP A 81 20.76 0.71 -3.12
CA TRP A 81 20.86 -0.61 -2.49
C TRP A 81 20.86 -1.71 -3.55
N ARG A 82 21.85 -2.61 -3.52
CA ARG A 82 22.09 -3.60 -4.59
C ARG A 82 21.61 -5.03 -4.30
N ASP A 83 21.14 -5.32 -3.08
CA ASP A 83 20.66 -6.65 -2.68
C ASP A 83 19.12 -6.82 -2.72
N SER A 84 18.70 -8.08 -2.81
CA SER A 84 17.38 -8.65 -3.06
C SER A 84 16.41 -8.70 -1.87
N GLY A 85 16.73 -8.10 -0.71
CA GLY A 85 15.96 -8.23 0.54
C GLY A 85 14.54 -7.62 0.56
N GLY A 86 14.00 -7.17 -0.57
CA GLY A 86 12.71 -6.47 -0.65
C GLY A 86 12.72 -5.08 -0.01
N TRP A 87 11.64 -4.32 -0.15
CA TRP A 87 11.58 -2.94 0.31
C TRP A 87 11.49 -2.83 1.83
N VAL A 88 10.86 -3.81 2.51
CA VAL A 88 10.77 -3.86 3.98
C VAL A 88 12.15 -3.83 4.62
N ALA A 89 13.03 -4.75 4.22
CA ALA A 89 14.36 -4.84 4.80
C ALA A 89 15.20 -3.58 4.54
N LYS A 90 15.04 -2.98 3.36
CA LYS A 90 15.74 -1.75 2.98
C LYS A 90 15.30 -0.57 3.85
N ILE A 91 13.99 -0.37 4.02
CA ILE A 91 13.47 0.71 4.86
C ILE A 91 13.88 0.50 6.32
N GLU A 92 13.71 -0.70 6.86
CA GLU A 92 14.03 -0.97 8.28
C GLU A 92 15.52 -0.91 8.61
N TYR A 93 16.39 -1.04 7.61
CA TYR A 93 17.81 -0.83 7.80
C TYR A 93 18.11 0.62 8.22
N TYR A 94 17.42 1.60 7.62
CA TYR A 94 17.55 3.02 7.93
C TYR A 94 16.64 3.43 9.09
N GLU A 95 15.41 2.91 9.13
CA GLU A 95 14.40 3.21 10.14
C GLU A 95 14.16 2.04 11.07
N ARG A 96 14.87 2.00 12.20
CA ARG A 96 14.81 0.87 13.15
C ARG A 96 13.55 0.85 14.01
N ASP A 97 12.85 1.97 14.11
CA ASP A 97 11.54 2.02 14.76
C ASP A 97 10.45 1.63 13.75
N GLY A 98 9.62 0.65 14.12
CA GLY A 98 8.62 0.09 13.20
C GLY A 98 7.58 1.10 12.73
N LYS A 99 7.23 2.11 13.56
CA LYS A 99 6.32 3.19 13.16
C LYS A 99 7.02 4.15 12.22
N HIS A 100 8.26 4.56 12.51
CA HIS A 100 9.01 5.42 11.60
C HIS A 100 9.26 4.74 10.24
N ALA A 101 9.53 3.44 10.22
CA ALA A 101 9.63 2.66 8.99
C ALA A 101 8.32 2.65 8.19
N LEU A 102 7.16 2.60 8.88
CA LEU A 102 5.86 2.71 8.22
C LEU A 102 5.61 4.12 7.66
N ASP A 103 5.98 5.16 8.41
CA ASP A 103 5.88 6.55 7.94
C ASP A 103 6.77 6.77 6.70
N GLU A 104 8.00 6.23 6.72
CA GLU A 104 8.94 6.28 5.60
C GLU A 104 8.43 5.51 4.38
N PHE A 105 7.81 4.34 4.57
CA PHE A 105 7.14 3.62 3.49
C PHE A 105 6.10 4.50 2.77
N PHE A 106 5.22 5.17 3.51
CA PHE A 106 4.19 6.00 2.89
C PHE A 106 4.79 7.24 2.22
N ARG A 107 5.85 7.83 2.76
CA ARG A 107 6.58 8.91 2.10
C ARG A 107 7.20 8.46 0.77
N LEU A 108 7.81 7.28 0.74
CA LEU A 108 8.39 6.69 -0.47
C LEU A 108 7.33 6.30 -1.49
N LEU A 109 6.17 5.81 -1.03
CA LEU A 109 5.02 5.50 -1.87
C LEU A 109 4.49 6.76 -2.56
N ASP A 110 4.35 7.86 -1.82
CA ASP A 110 3.95 9.16 -2.38
C ASP A 110 4.93 9.61 -3.47
N LEU A 111 6.24 9.51 -3.20
CA LEU A 111 7.28 9.85 -4.18
C LEU A 111 7.22 8.93 -5.42
N TYR A 112 7.03 7.63 -5.22
CA TYR A 112 6.95 6.66 -6.30
C TYR A 112 5.80 6.98 -7.27
N ARG A 113 4.60 7.26 -6.74
CA ARG A 113 3.41 7.61 -7.53
C ARG A 113 3.62 8.89 -8.35
N LEU A 114 4.39 9.85 -7.84
CA LEU A 114 4.75 11.07 -8.58
C LEU A 114 5.76 10.81 -9.70
N THR A 115 6.71 9.89 -9.50
CA THR A 115 7.77 9.59 -10.49
C THR A 115 7.31 8.70 -11.64
N SER A 116 6.15 8.06 -11.53
CA SER A 116 5.64 7.09 -12.51
C SER A 116 4.40 7.59 -13.26
N SER A 117 4.17 8.90 -13.25
CA SER A 117 3.11 9.57 -14.01
C SER A 117 3.57 10.06 -15.41
N ASP A 118 4.64 9.49 -15.96
CA ASP A 118 5.16 9.76 -17.32
C ASP A 118 4.74 8.67 -18.33
#